data_AF-A0A395NMB6-F1
#
_entry.id   AF-A0A395NMB6-F1
#
_cell.length_a   1.000
_cell.length_b   1.000
_cell.length_c   1.000
_cell.angle_alpha   90.00
_cell.angle_beta   90.00
_cell.angle_gamma   90.00
#
_symmetry.space_group_name_H-M   'P 1'
#
loop_
_entity.id
_entity.type
_entity.pdbx_description
1 polymer ?
#
loop_
_entity_poly.entity_id
_entity_poly.type
_entity_poly.pdbx_seq_one_letter_code
_entity_poly.pdbx_strand_id
1 'polypeptide(L)'
;MASAERKYATKGLPPPPDVSVTTKPMTGLLVDVYGLEELPASPAPVTCLWLLHPRTRDRGIMHDIARRAVHSWNQRTAKQGRGLVALVFDMPNHGTRTVSEVANLAWDEGRGNEQHAIDMFGFVKAGVGDMSGLMDHVGGYLGREVDAHVCLGWSLGGHAAWQAWFGEERIDAAVVIVGCPDLAGLLRDRSVASKLDCGETGFVGSKYFPLDTVATVRKRDPKGILFGTNAIPSLPLSSAEQDRLRKIFDSRVRGKKLLLCSGGADKLVPYSNAEPFIRVLKDAASGWYADGGVEVDNRVYEGVGHKFDADMVNDAVAFLMRVVAEGPRRKRDAGESRAKM
;
A
#
# COMPACT_ATOMS: atom_id res chain seq x y z
N MET A 1 25.98 -24.13 -3.98
CA MET A 1 24.93 -25.07 -3.55
C MET A 1 23.76 -24.25 -3.08
N ALA A 2 22.65 -24.24 -3.82
CA ALA A 2 21.47 -23.45 -3.48
C ALA A 2 20.83 -24.03 -2.22
N SER A 3 20.86 -23.28 -1.12
CA SER A 3 20.00 -23.55 0.03
C SER A 3 18.57 -23.53 -0.49
N ALA A 4 17.84 -24.63 -0.35
CA ALA A 4 16.40 -24.66 -0.57
C ALA A 4 15.74 -23.83 0.54
N GLU A 5 15.78 -22.50 0.39
CA GLU A 5 15.01 -21.60 1.22
C GLU A 5 13.55 -22.01 1.08
N ARG A 6 12.95 -22.45 2.19
CA ARG A 6 11.51 -22.67 2.27
C ARG A 6 10.84 -21.36 1.90
N LYS A 7 10.31 -21.29 0.68
CA LYS A 7 9.50 -20.16 0.22
C LYS A 7 8.33 -20.00 1.19
N TYR A 8 8.12 -18.77 1.66
CA TYR A 8 7.08 -18.45 2.62
C TYR A 8 5.71 -18.91 2.11
N ALA A 9 4.90 -19.46 3.02
CA ALA A 9 3.52 -19.83 2.77
C ALA A 9 2.67 -19.37 3.96
N THR A 10 1.49 -18.83 3.67
CA THR A 10 0.57 -18.35 4.70
C THR A 10 0.04 -19.53 5.50
N LYS A 11 0.27 -19.53 6.82
CA LYS A 11 -0.21 -20.59 7.72
C LYS A 11 -1.74 -20.70 7.67
N GLY A 12 -2.25 -21.91 7.53
CA GLY A 12 -3.69 -22.19 7.43
C GLY A 12 -4.22 -22.28 6.00
N LEU A 13 -3.38 -21.99 5.00
CA LEU A 13 -3.70 -22.20 3.59
C LEU A 13 -2.90 -23.38 3.01
N PRO A 14 -3.39 -24.03 1.93
CA PRO A 14 -2.59 -25.00 1.18
C PRO A 14 -1.34 -24.33 0.60
N PRO A 15 -0.32 -25.07 0.16
CA PRO A 15 0.86 -24.50 -0.50
C PRO A 15 0.47 -23.51 -1.61
N PRO A 16 1.25 -22.44 -1.83
CA PRO A 16 0.99 -21.50 -2.92
C PRO A 16 0.93 -22.28 -4.26
N PRO A 17 -0.11 -22.08 -5.08
CA PRO A 17 -0.22 -22.76 -6.36
C PRO A 17 0.94 -22.38 -7.28
N ASP A 18 1.28 -23.22 -8.25
CA ASP A 18 2.35 -22.87 -9.19
C ASP A 18 1.87 -21.91 -10.28
N VAL A 19 2.73 -20.91 -10.56
CA VAL A 19 2.63 -19.94 -11.64
C VAL A 19 4.06 -19.60 -12.11
N SER A 20 4.21 -19.16 -13.36
CA SER A 20 5.49 -18.69 -13.91
C SER A 20 6.05 -17.54 -13.07
N VAL A 21 7.38 -17.54 -12.89
CA VAL A 21 8.09 -16.46 -12.20
C VAL A 21 9.39 -16.19 -12.95
N THR A 22 9.58 -14.94 -13.39
CA THR A 22 10.84 -14.49 -14.00
C THR A 22 11.30 -13.22 -13.31
N THR A 23 12.54 -13.19 -12.82
CA THR A 23 13.15 -11.96 -12.30
C THR A 23 13.76 -11.16 -13.45
N LYS A 24 13.38 -9.89 -13.60
CA LYS A 24 13.89 -8.96 -14.62
C LYS A 24 14.56 -7.75 -13.94
N PRO A 25 15.72 -7.28 -14.44
CA PRO A 25 16.20 -5.96 -14.10
C PRO A 25 15.31 -4.91 -14.79
N MET A 26 14.67 -4.04 -14.00
CA MET A 26 13.85 -2.94 -14.48
C MET A 26 14.29 -1.65 -13.79
N THR A 27 14.75 -0.66 -14.56
CA THR A 27 15.16 0.67 -14.04
C THR A 27 16.11 0.61 -12.83
N GLY A 28 17.04 -0.35 -12.79
CA GLY A 28 17.99 -0.53 -11.70
C GLY A 28 17.48 -1.35 -10.50
N LEU A 29 16.29 -1.95 -10.60
CA LEU A 29 15.69 -2.82 -9.59
C LEU A 29 15.54 -4.25 -10.10
N LEU A 30 15.75 -5.24 -9.24
CA LEU A 30 15.35 -6.61 -9.53
C LEU A 30 13.85 -6.75 -9.24
N VAL A 31 13.08 -7.08 -10.27
CA VAL A 31 11.63 -7.23 -10.19
C VAL A 31 11.25 -8.66 -10.53
N ASP A 32 10.65 -9.37 -9.57
CA ASP A 32 10.05 -10.67 -9.80
C ASP A 32 8.69 -10.46 -10.47
N VAL A 33 8.54 -11.03 -11.67
CA VAL A 33 7.30 -10.99 -12.47
C VAL A 33 6.63 -12.35 -12.40
N TYR A 34 5.46 -12.40 -11.78
CA TYR A 34 4.63 -13.59 -11.66
C TYR A 34 3.53 -13.56 -12.72
N GLY A 35 3.32 -14.68 -13.42
CA GLY A 35 2.19 -14.84 -14.35
C GLY A 35 2.44 -14.41 -15.78
N LEU A 36 3.69 -14.08 -16.16
CA LEU A 36 4.03 -13.52 -17.47
C LEU A 36 3.78 -14.50 -18.62
N GLU A 37 4.06 -15.79 -18.41
CA GLU A 37 3.88 -16.85 -19.41
C GLU A 37 2.41 -17.23 -19.59
N GLU A 38 1.58 -17.02 -18.57
CA GLU A 38 0.14 -17.33 -18.58
C GLU A 38 -0.72 -16.20 -19.15
N LEU A 39 -0.11 -15.06 -19.50
CA LEU A 39 -0.85 -13.96 -20.06
C LEU A 39 -1.47 -14.33 -21.42
N PRO A 40 -2.72 -13.90 -21.70
CA PRO A 40 -3.37 -14.14 -22.98
C PRO A 40 -2.57 -13.57 -24.16
N ALA A 41 -2.87 -14.07 -25.36
CA ALA A 41 -2.27 -13.57 -26.59
C ALA A 41 -2.48 -12.06 -26.74
N SER A 42 -1.44 -11.37 -27.21
CA SER A 42 -1.51 -9.94 -27.54
C SER A 42 -2.61 -9.70 -28.60
N PRO A 43 -3.36 -8.58 -28.56
CA PRO A 43 -3.16 -7.38 -27.73
C PRO A 43 -4.04 -7.32 -26.46
N ALA A 44 -4.21 -8.43 -25.74
CA ALA A 44 -5.01 -8.42 -24.50
C ALA A 44 -4.44 -7.45 -23.44
N PRO A 45 -5.28 -6.58 -22.84
CA PRO A 45 -4.83 -5.62 -21.82
C PRO A 45 -4.35 -6.35 -20.56
N VAL A 46 -3.35 -5.78 -19.89
CA VAL A 46 -2.74 -6.36 -18.69
C VAL A 46 -2.85 -5.42 -17.50
N THR A 47 -3.42 -5.94 -16.41
CA THR A 47 -3.37 -5.27 -15.12
C THR A 47 -2.08 -5.65 -14.38
N CYS A 48 -1.41 -4.66 -13.80
CA CYS A 48 -0.25 -4.86 -12.94
C CYS A 48 -0.66 -4.80 -11.46
N LEU A 49 -0.43 -5.88 -10.72
CA LEU A 49 -0.52 -5.92 -9.26
C LEU A 49 0.87 -5.68 -8.63
N TRP A 50 1.05 -4.55 -7.98
CA TRP A 50 2.29 -4.19 -7.28
C TRP A 50 2.26 -4.67 -5.84
N LEU A 51 3.24 -5.46 -5.43
CA LEU A 51 3.32 -6.03 -4.09
C LEU A 51 4.45 -5.39 -3.30
N LEU A 52 4.09 -4.77 -2.17
CA LEU A 52 5.00 -4.04 -1.28
C LEU A 52 5.17 -4.82 0.02
N HIS A 53 6.41 -5.22 0.33
CA HIS A 53 6.70 -6.20 1.38
C HIS A 53 6.88 -5.57 2.78
N PRO A 54 6.77 -6.34 3.88
CA PRO A 54 6.98 -5.85 5.24
C PRO A 54 8.45 -5.52 5.55
N ARG A 55 8.66 -4.74 6.63
CA ARG A 55 10.00 -4.39 7.15
C ARG A 55 10.76 -5.66 7.52
N THR A 56 12.10 -5.63 7.41
CA THR A 56 13.01 -6.75 7.77
C THR A 56 12.86 -8.02 6.92
N ARG A 57 12.13 -7.94 5.80
CA ARG A 57 11.98 -9.01 4.81
C ARG A 57 12.43 -8.51 3.43
N ASP A 58 12.31 -9.38 2.44
CA ASP A 58 12.59 -9.10 1.03
C ASP A 58 11.37 -9.44 0.16
N ARG A 59 11.48 -9.21 -1.14
CA ARG A 59 10.45 -9.51 -2.15
C ARG A 59 9.97 -10.96 -2.14
N GLY A 60 10.80 -11.90 -1.69
CA GLY A 60 10.46 -13.32 -1.61
C GLY A 60 9.30 -13.62 -0.66
N ILE A 61 9.08 -12.79 0.37
CA ILE A 61 7.95 -12.98 1.30
C ILE A 61 6.59 -12.78 0.63
N MET A 62 6.52 -12.01 -0.46
CA MET A 62 5.27 -11.72 -1.19
C MET A 62 4.90 -12.83 -2.19
N HIS A 63 5.74 -13.86 -2.32
CA HIS A 63 5.53 -15.00 -3.19
C HIS A 63 4.16 -15.66 -3.01
N ASP A 64 3.75 -15.93 -1.77
CA ASP A 64 2.48 -16.61 -1.47
C ASP A 64 1.28 -15.87 -2.07
N ILE A 65 1.15 -14.57 -1.78
CA ILE A 65 0.04 -13.75 -2.28
C ILE A 65 0.14 -13.50 -3.80
N ALA A 66 1.34 -13.32 -4.35
CA ALA A 66 1.56 -13.17 -5.79
C ALA A 66 1.01 -14.37 -6.56
N ARG A 67 1.40 -15.58 -6.14
CA ARG A 67 0.98 -16.82 -6.75
C ARG A 67 -0.52 -17.06 -6.63
N ARG A 68 -1.09 -16.84 -5.45
CA ARG A 68 -2.54 -17.01 -5.22
C ARG A 68 -3.36 -16.04 -6.08
N ALA A 69 -2.97 -14.77 -6.17
CA ALA A 69 -3.67 -13.80 -6.97
C ALA A 69 -3.62 -14.14 -8.47
N VAL A 70 -2.42 -14.39 -9.01
CA VAL A 70 -2.24 -14.76 -10.43
C VAL A 70 -2.97 -16.05 -10.77
N HIS A 71 -2.81 -17.09 -9.94
CA HIS A 71 -3.49 -18.37 -10.17
C HIS A 71 -5.02 -18.22 -10.13
N SER A 72 -5.56 -17.51 -9.12
CA SER A 72 -7.01 -17.24 -9.01
C SER A 72 -7.55 -16.47 -10.21
N TRP A 73 -6.74 -15.58 -10.80
CA TRP A 73 -7.10 -14.89 -12.05
C TRP A 73 -7.10 -15.86 -13.22
N ASN A 74 -6.05 -16.65 -13.39
CA ASN A 74 -5.91 -17.59 -14.49
C ASN A 74 -6.99 -18.69 -14.51
N GLN A 75 -7.55 -19.05 -13.35
CA GLN A 75 -8.72 -19.96 -13.30
C GLN A 75 -10.01 -19.29 -13.81
N ARG A 76 -10.08 -17.95 -13.85
CA ARG A 76 -11.21 -17.17 -14.39
C ARG A 76 -11.02 -16.77 -15.86
N THR A 77 -9.78 -16.74 -16.37
CA THR A 77 -9.43 -16.10 -17.67
C THR A 77 -10.00 -16.78 -18.91
N ALA A 78 -10.52 -18.01 -18.83
CA ALA A 78 -11.23 -18.63 -19.95
C ALA A 78 -12.40 -17.77 -20.49
N LYS A 79 -12.84 -16.72 -19.76
CA LYS A 79 -13.99 -15.87 -20.12
C LYS A 79 -13.72 -14.35 -20.15
N GLN A 80 -12.52 -13.85 -19.82
CA GLN A 80 -12.35 -12.43 -19.42
C GLN A 80 -11.39 -11.58 -20.27
N GLY A 81 -10.60 -12.16 -21.20
CA GLY A 81 -9.81 -11.41 -22.20
C GLY A 81 -8.73 -10.45 -21.67
N ARG A 82 -8.54 -10.35 -20.35
CA ARG A 82 -7.56 -9.50 -19.65
C ARG A 82 -6.55 -10.36 -18.91
N GLY A 83 -5.28 -9.93 -18.92
CA GLY A 83 -4.20 -10.54 -18.18
C GLY A 83 -3.96 -9.88 -16.81
N LEU A 84 -3.34 -10.63 -15.89
CA LEU A 84 -2.85 -10.11 -14.61
C LEU A 84 -1.41 -10.59 -14.40
N VAL A 85 -0.52 -9.67 -14.09
CA VAL A 85 0.80 -9.99 -13.53
C VAL A 85 0.93 -9.43 -12.12
N ALA A 86 1.66 -10.14 -11.27
CA ALA A 86 2.11 -9.59 -9.99
C ALA A 86 3.60 -9.24 -10.07
N LEU A 87 3.95 -8.06 -9.57
CA LEU A 87 5.30 -7.48 -9.62
C LEU A 87 5.78 -7.21 -8.21
N VAL A 88 6.97 -7.72 -7.88
CA VAL A 88 7.58 -7.55 -6.55
C VAL A 88 9.02 -7.13 -6.69
N PHE A 89 9.44 -6.13 -5.92
CA PHE A 89 10.81 -5.67 -5.83
C PHE A 89 11.18 -5.47 -4.36
N ASP A 90 12.48 -5.49 -4.06
CA ASP A 90 12.92 -5.15 -2.71
C ASP A 90 12.72 -3.66 -2.46
N MET A 91 12.00 -3.32 -1.40
CA MET A 91 11.83 -1.94 -0.95
C MET A 91 13.19 -1.35 -0.53
N PRO A 92 13.31 -0.01 -0.46
CA PRO A 92 14.55 0.65 -0.07
C PRO A 92 15.14 0.08 1.22
N ASN A 93 16.45 -0.16 1.21
CA ASN A 93 17.21 -0.75 2.32
C ASN A 93 16.77 -2.17 2.74
N HIS A 94 16.16 -2.95 1.86
CA HIS A 94 15.76 -4.33 2.15
C HIS A 94 16.28 -5.31 1.09
N GLY A 95 16.28 -6.61 1.41
CA GLY A 95 16.70 -7.69 0.51
C GLY A 95 18.03 -7.41 -0.19
N THR A 96 18.06 -7.51 -1.51
CA THR A 96 19.26 -7.26 -2.33
C THR A 96 19.69 -5.80 -2.38
N ARG A 97 18.92 -4.88 -1.76
CA ARG A 97 19.21 -3.43 -1.68
C ARG A 97 19.59 -2.99 -0.27
N THR A 98 19.81 -3.91 0.66
CA THR A 98 20.18 -3.57 2.04
C THR A 98 21.51 -2.82 2.07
N VAL A 99 21.49 -1.61 2.61
CA VAL A 99 22.68 -0.77 2.82
C VAL A 99 23.06 -0.67 4.30
N SER A 100 22.08 -0.76 5.20
CA SER A 100 22.27 -0.73 6.66
C SER A 100 21.18 -1.55 7.35
N GLU A 101 21.56 -2.65 7.99
CA GLU A 101 20.63 -3.46 8.79
C GLU A 101 20.03 -2.68 9.96
N VAL A 102 20.79 -1.74 10.54
CA VAL A 102 20.33 -0.89 11.66
C VAL A 102 19.18 0.00 11.28
N ALA A 103 19.27 0.60 10.09
CA ALA A 103 18.22 1.52 9.65
C ALA A 103 16.86 0.78 9.54
N ASN A 104 16.89 -0.55 9.44
CA ASN A 104 15.68 -1.38 9.49
C ASN A 104 15.22 -1.75 10.89
N LEU A 105 15.91 -1.40 11.98
CA LEU A 105 15.51 -1.69 13.36
C LEU A 105 14.53 -0.63 13.91
N ALA A 106 13.79 -1.00 14.96
CA ALA A 106 13.08 -0.04 15.81
C ALA A 106 14.03 0.67 16.79
N TRP A 107 13.53 1.69 17.51
CA TRP A 107 14.32 2.38 18.53
C TRP A 107 14.82 1.45 19.64
N ASP A 108 13.98 0.51 20.06
CA ASP A 108 14.20 -0.40 21.19
C ASP A 108 14.62 -1.82 20.76
N GLU A 109 14.84 -2.04 19.46
CA GLU A 109 15.21 -3.34 18.89
C GLU A 109 16.73 -3.50 18.81
N GLY A 110 17.29 -4.47 19.53
CA GLY A 110 18.72 -4.79 19.48
C GLY A 110 19.59 -3.59 19.89
N ARG A 111 20.46 -3.12 18.99
CA ARG A 111 21.27 -1.91 19.22
C ARG A 111 20.51 -0.60 19.01
N GLY A 112 19.24 -0.69 18.60
CA GLY A 112 18.36 0.43 18.31
C GLY A 112 18.67 1.15 17.00
N ASN A 113 17.67 1.85 16.48
CA ASN A 113 17.82 2.82 15.41
C ASN A 113 17.40 4.20 15.90
N GLU A 114 18.37 5.09 16.19
CA GLU A 114 18.06 6.47 16.62
C GLU A 114 17.23 7.23 15.57
N GLN A 115 17.41 6.90 14.29
CA GLN A 115 16.74 7.51 13.14
C GLN A 115 15.46 6.78 12.73
N HIS A 116 14.92 5.86 13.55
CA HIS A 116 13.81 4.96 13.18
C HIS A 116 12.65 5.65 12.47
N ALA A 117 12.16 6.79 12.98
CA ALA A 117 11.04 7.47 12.34
C ALA A 117 11.41 8.08 10.98
N ILE A 118 12.62 8.63 10.84
CA ILE A 118 13.12 9.21 9.59
C ILE A 118 13.27 8.09 8.54
N ASP A 119 13.89 6.98 8.93
CA ASP A 119 14.10 5.81 8.07
C ASP A 119 12.78 5.16 7.66
N MET A 120 11.85 4.94 8.59
CA MET A 120 10.52 4.40 8.30
C MET A 120 9.79 5.23 7.24
N PHE A 121 9.74 6.55 7.40
CA PHE A 121 9.13 7.44 6.41
C PHE A 121 9.90 7.45 5.08
N GLY A 122 11.24 7.42 5.15
CA GLY A 122 12.12 7.34 3.99
C GLY A 122 11.83 6.10 3.15
N PHE A 123 11.80 4.92 3.77
CA PHE A 123 11.56 3.64 3.09
C PHE A 123 10.16 3.57 2.47
N VAL A 124 9.13 4.01 3.20
CA VAL A 124 7.75 4.04 2.68
C VAL A 124 7.66 4.95 1.46
N LYS A 125 8.13 6.20 1.59
CA LYS A 125 8.09 7.19 0.50
C LYS A 125 8.88 6.72 -0.72
N ALA A 126 10.11 6.25 -0.51
CA ALA A 126 10.98 5.82 -1.61
C ALA A 126 10.47 4.54 -2.26
N GLY A 127 9.86 3.60 -1.51
CA GLY A 127 9.22 2.42 -2.09
C GLY A 127 8.03 2.77 -3.00
N VAL A 128 7.22 3.76 -2.61
CA VAL A 128 6.16 4.29 -3.50
C VAL A 128 6.76 4.97 -4.75
N GLY A 129 7.88 5.69 -4.59
CA GLY A 129 8.61 6.29 -5.70
C GLY A 129 9.16 5.27 -6.69
N ASP A 130 9.79 4.21 -6.19
CA ASP A 130 10.30 3.09 -6.98
C ASP A 130 9.17 2.42 -7.77
N MET A 131 8.04 2.12 -7.10
CA MET A 131 6.86 1.56 -7.75
C MET A 131 6.34 2.49 -8.86
N SER A 132 6.18 3.78 -8.56
CA SER A 132 5.70 4.80 -9.51
C SER A 132 6.61 4.92 -10.74
N GLY A 133 7.94 4.92 -10.56
CA GLY A 133 8.90 4.95 -11.66
C GLY A 133 8.93 3.65 -12.48
N LEU A 134 8.73 2.50 -11.84
CA LEU A 134 8.57 1.23 -12.56
C LEU A 134 7.32 1.24 -13.45
N MET A 135 6.21 1.83 -12.98
CA MET A 135 4.98 1.96 -13.79
C MET A 135 5.19 2.73 -15.10
N ASP A 136 6.13 3.68 -15.16
CA ASP A 136 6.42 4.45 -16.38
C ASP A 136 6.95 3.58 -17.52
N HIS A 137 7.59 2.45 -17.19
CA HIS A 137 8.32 1.63 -18.15
C HIS A 137 7.87 0.16 -18.18
N VAL A 138 7.02 -0.26 -17.25
CA VAL A 138 6.67 -1.68 -17.05
C VAL A 138 6.12 -2.34 -18.32
N GLY A 139 5.28 -1.63 -19.09
CA GLY A 139 4.74 -2.16 -20.36
C GLY A 139 5.83 -2.55 -21.36
N GLY A 140 6.90 -1.75 -21.45
CA GLY A 140 8.06 -2.03 -22.29
C GLY A 140 8.85 -3.26 -21.84
N TYR A 141 9.07 -3.43 -20.53
CA TYR A 141 9.76 -4.61 -19.98
C TYR A 141 8.96 -5.90 -20.10
N LEU A 142 7.64 -5.80 -20.06
CA LEU A 142 6.72 -6.92 -20.22
C LEU A 142 6.41 -7.23 -21.69
N GLY A 143 6.66 -6.29 -22.60
CA GLY A 143 6.23 -6.40 -24.01
C GLY A 143 4.70 -6.45 -24.13
N ARG A 144 3.98 -5.75 -23.25
CA ARG A 144 2.52 -5.77 -23.13
C ARG A 144 1.96 -4.36 -22.95
N GLU A 145 0.73 -4.16 -23.43
CA GLU A 145 -0.05 -2.99 -23.08
C GLU A 145 -0.56 -3.13 -21.65
N VAL A 146 -0.16 -2.20 -20.79
CA VAL A 146 -0.61 -2.12 -19.40
C VAL A 146 -1.57 -0.95 -19.28
N ASP A 147 -2.81 -1.23 -18.86
CA ASP A 147 -3.90 -0.25 -18.82
C ASP A 147 -4.45 -0.02 -17.41
N ALA A 148 -4.04 -0.82 -16.43
CA ALA A 148 -4.52 -0.74 -15.05
C ALA A 148 -3.43 -1.10 -14.03
N HIS A 149 -3.46 -0.43 -12.89
CA HIS A 149 -2.52 -0.69 -11.80
C HIS A 149 -3.28 -0.81 -10.47
N VAL A 150 -3.00 -1.87 -9.73
CA VAL A 150 -3.47 -2.08 -8.36
C VAL A 150 -2.28 -2.40 -7.47
N CYS A 151 -2.38 -2.16 -6.16
CA CYS A 151 -1.31 -2.51 -5.24
C CYS A 151 -1.82 -3.25 -4.00
N LEU A 152 -0.94 -4.06 -3.41
CA LEU A 152 -1.14 -4.65 -2.10
C LEU A 152 0.12 -4.45 -1.28
N GLY A 153 -0.07 -4.03 -0.04
CA GLY A 153 1.02 -3.78 0.89
C GLY A 153 0.82 -4.48 2.22
N TRP A 154 1.90 -5.05 2.77
CA TRP A 154 1.90 -5.65 4.10
C TRP A 154 2.84 -4.92 5.06
N SER A 155 2.33 -4.46 6.22
CA SER A 155 3.09 -3.77 7.28
C SER A 155 3.77 -2.50 6.75
N LEU A 156 5.11 -2.46 6.64
CA LEU A 156 5.84 -1.40 5.93
C LEU A 156 5.25 -1.14 4.54
N GLY A 157 5.05 -2.19 3.76
CA GLY A 157 4.36 -2.13 2.49
C GLY A 157 2.91 -1.67 2.61
N GLY A 158 2.22 -1.96 3.71
CA GLY A 158 0.85 -1.50 3.98
C GLY A 158 0.77 0.01 4.16
N HIS A 159 1.73 0.62 4.85
CA HIS A 159 1.87 2.08 4.88
C HIS A 159 2.16 2.65 3.48
N ALA A 160 2.99 1.96 2.69
CA ALA A 160 3.27 2.36 1.32
C ALA A 160 2.04 2.21 0.40
N ALA A 161 1.21 1.19 0.58
CA ALA A 161 -0.05 1.04 -0.14
C ALA A 161 -1.04 2.17 0.18
N TRP A 162 -1.11 2.62 1.44
CA TRP A 162 -1.86 3.84 1.80
C TRP A 162 -1.36 5.08 1.05
N GLN A 163 -0.04 5.33 1.05
CA GLN A 163 0.55 6.46 0.35
C GLN A 163 0.40 6.36 -1.18
N ALA A 164 0.52 5.15 -1.75
CA ALA A 164 0.30 4.89 -3.16
C ALA A 164 -1.16 5.13 -3.56
N TRP A 165 -2.11 4.55 -2.83
CA TRP A 165 -3.54 4.71 -3.09
C TRP A 165 -3.96 6.18 -3.06
N PHE A 166 -3.46 6.95 -2.11
CA PHE A 166 -3.78 8.37 -1.99
C PHE A 166 -2.98 9.25 -2.96
N GLY A 167 -1.73 8.90 -3.25
CA GLY A 167 -0.75 9.79 -3.89
C GLY A 167 -0.45 9.51 -5.36
N GLU A 168 -0.59 8.27 -5.83
CA GLU A 168 -0.32 7.86 -7.22
C GLU A 168 -1.65 7.79 -8.00
N GLU A 169 -1.79 8.61 -9.04
CA GLU A 169 -3.02 8.73 -9.82
C GLU A 169 -3.37 7.41 -10.54
N ARG A 170 -2.35 6.68 -11.01
CA ARG A 170 -2.54 5.45 -11.78
C ARG A 170 -3.03 4.26 -10.97
N ILE A 171 -2.95 4.30 -9.63
CA ILE A 171 -3.47 3.23 -8.77
C ILE A 171 -5.00 3.29 -8.73
N ASP A 172 -5.63 2.23 -9.22
CA ASP A 172 -7.09 2.08 -9.27
C ASP A 172 -7.68 1.53 -7.97
N ALA A 173 -6.96 0.58 -7.37
CA ALA A 173 -7.35 -0.05 -6.12
C ALA A 173 -6.13 -0.44 -5.28
N ALA A 174 -6.31 -0.47 -3.97
CA ALA A 174 -5.28 -0.95 -3.05
C ALA A 174 -5.84 -1.91 -1.99
N VAL A 175 -5.00 -2.86 -1.57
CA VAL A 175 -5.21 -3.70 -0.40
C VAL A 175 -4.15 -3.35 0.65
N VAL A 176 -4.57 -2.97 1.85
CA VAL A 176 -3.67 -2.65 2.95
C VAL A 176 -3.78 -3.74 4.02
N ILE A 177 -2.68 -4.45 4.26
CA ILE A 177 -2.58 -5.46 5.31
C ILE A 177 -1.76 -4.90 6.47
N VAL A 178 -2.40 -4.72 7.63
CA VAL A 178 -1.82 -4.21 8.89
C VAL A 178 -0.94 -2.96 8.70
N GLY A 179 -1.44 -2.00 7.91
CA GLY A 179 -0.84 -0.69 7.66
C GLY A 179 -1.68 0.45 8.23
N CYS A 180 -1.08 1.64 8.36
CA CYS A 180 -1.71 2.82 8.95
C CYS A 180 -1.63 4.04 8.01
N PRO A 181 -2.72 4.83 7.86
CA PRO A 181 -2.74 6.09 7.12
C PRO A 181 -2.19 7.30 7.91
N ASP A 182 -1.88 7.12 9.21
CA ASP A 182 -1.25 8.11 10.09
C ASP A 182 0.06 7.53 10.64
N LEU A 183 1.08 7.43 9.79
CA LEU A 183 2.37 6.89 10.20
C LEU A 183 3.06 7.79 11.24
N ALA A 184 2.79 9.10 11.22
CA ALA A 184 3.36 10.05 12.16
C ALA A 184 2.78 9.86 13.57
N GLY A 185 1.45 9.70 13.67
CA GLY A 185 0.78 9.35 14.92
C GLY A 185 1.25 8.02 15.47
N LEU A 186 1.39 6.99 14.62
CA LEU A 186 1.93 5.69 15.02
C LEU A 186 3.36 5.78 15.59
N LEU A 187 4.24 6.54 14.93
CA LEU A 187 5.62 6.72 15.39
C LEU A 187 5.72 7.56 16.66
N ARG A 188 4.81 8.52 16.87
CA ARG A 188 4.69 9.24 18.14
C ARG A 188 4.32 8.28 19.27
N ASP A 189 3.35 7.39 19.07
CA ASP A 189 2.94 6.46 20.13
C ASP A 189 4.07 5.47 20.46
N ARG A 190 4.84 5.05 19.44
CA ARG A 190 6.05 4.24 19.61
C ARG A 190 7.18 4.99 20.33
N SER A 191 7.34 6.29 20.13
CA SER A 191 8.38 7.06 20.83
C SER A 191 8.08 7.16 22.33
N VAL A 192 6.81 7.26 22.70
CA VAL A 192 6.36 7.17 24.10
C VAL A 192 6.63 5.77 24.66
N ALA A 193 6.27 4.70 23.94
CA ALA A 193 6.53 3.32 24.36
C ALA A 193 8.02 3.02 24.54
N SER A 194 8.86 3.61 23.67
CA SER A 194 10.33 3.50 23.72
C SER A 194 10.98 4.45 24.74
N LYS A 195 10.18 5.26 25.46
CA LYS A 195 10.62 6.23 26.47
C LYS A 195 11.66 7.23 25.95
N LEU A 196 11.49 7.69 24.71
CA LEU A 196 12.41 8.66 24.11
C LEU A 196 12.27 10.05 24.75
N ASP A 197 13.40 10.67 25.08
CA ASP A 197 13.45 12.07 25.46
C ASP A 197 13.31 12.97 24.23
N CYS A 198 12.08 13.43 23.96
CA CYS A 198 11.78 14.31 22.83
C CYS A 198 11.93 15.81 23.17
N GLY A 199 12.42 16.14 24.37
CA GLY A 199 12.49 17.53 24.85
C GLY A 199 11.12 18.16 25.13
N GLU A 200 11.13 19.44 25.52
CA GLU A 200 9.95 20.19 25.97
C GLU A 200 8.87 20.37 24.88
N THR A 201 9.28 20.38 23.60
CA THR A 201 8.37 20.55 22.47
C THR A 201 7.65 19.26 22.09
N GLY A 202 8.01 18.13 22.69
CA GLY A 202 7.46 16.81 22.38
C GLY A 202 7.98 16.24 21.05
N PHE A 203 7.34 15.15 20.60
CA PHE A 203 7.84 14.36 19.47
C PHE A 203 8.00 15.15 18.17
N VAL A 204 6.99 15.93 17.78
CA VAL A 204 6.99 16.68 16.52
C VAL A 204 7.97 17.86 16.62
N GLY A 205 8.96 17.89 15.73
CA GLY A 205 10.03 18.89 15.75
C GLY A 205 11.24 18.49 16.61
N SER A 206 11.19 17.34 17.31
CA SER A 206 12.34 16.79 18.03
C SER A 206 13.42 16.26 17.07
N LYS A 207 14.59 15.89 17.62
CA LYS A 207 15.64 15.20 16.85
C LYS A 207 15.20 13.87 16.23
N TYR A 208 14.19 13.23 16.81
CA TYR A 208 13.62 11.97 16.30
C TYR A 208 12.55 12.19 15.24
N PHE A 209 11.98 13.40 15.14
CA PHE A 209 10.98 13.75 14.13
C PHE A 209 11.12 15.21 13.67
N PRO A 210 12.21 15.52 12.95
CA PRO A 210 12.57 16.89 12.58
C PRO A 210 11.58 17.52 11.58
N LEU A 211 11.64 18.85 11.44
CA LEU A 211 10.67 19.64 10.66
C LEU A 211 10.65 19.31 9.16
N ASP A 212 11.76 18.84 8.61
CA ASP A 212 11.85 18.32 7.23
C ASP A 212 11.08 17.00 7.04
N THR A 213 11.12 16.13 8.05
CA THR A 213 10.30 14.91 8.13
C THR A 213 8.82 15.30 8.23
N VAL A 214 8.47 16.28 9.08
CA VAL A 214 7.10 16.83 9.16
C VAL A 214 6.63 17.38 7.81
N ALA A 215 7.47 18.13 7.11
CA ALA A 215 7.16 18.67 5.79
C ALA A 215 6.95 17.55 4.75
N THR A 216 7.69 16.44 4.88
CA THR A 216 7.51 15.25 4.04
C THR A 216 6.19 14.54 4.34
N VAL A 217 5.85 14.34 5.62
CA VAL A 217 4.57 13.73 6.04
C VAL A 217 3.38 14.50 5.47
N ARG A 218 3.37 15.83 5.59
CA ARG A 218 2.31 16.70 5.06
C ARG A 218 2.08 16.57 3.56
N LYS A 219 3.04 16.02 2.81
CA LYS A 219 2.98 15.85 1.35
C LYS A 219 2.66 14.43 0.90
N ARG A 220 2.83 13.43 1.76
CA ARG A 220 2.88 12.01 1.35
C ARG A 220 1.97 11.10 2.17
N ASP A 221 1.88 11.32 3.47
CA ASP A 221 1.06 10.53 4.38
C ASP A 221 -0.42 10.97 4.28
N PRO A 222 -1.41 10.06 4.11
CA PRO A 222 -2.81 10.45 3.92
C PRO A 222 -3.34 11.36 5.03
N LYS A 223 -3.12 11.02 6.31
CA LYS A 223 -3.51 11.88 7.43
C LYS A 223 -2.76 13.20 7.40
N GLY A 224 -1.45 13.15 7.12
CA GLY A 224 -0.62 14.33 6.94
C GLY A 224 -1.12 15.29 5.86
N ILE A 225 -1.60 14.79 4.73
CA ILE A 225 -2.13 15.60 3.62
C ILE A 225 -3.45 16.27 4.02
N LEU A 226 -4.36 15.54 4.68
CA LEU A 226 -5.68 16.06 5.01
C LEU A 226 -5.65 17.03 6.19
N PHE A 227 -4.90 16.71 7.24
CA PHE A 227 -4.98 17.35 8.54
C PHE A 227 -3.63 17.84 9.07
N GLY A 228 -2.54 17.60 8.34
CA GLY A 228 -1.20 17.95 8.79
C GLY A 228 -0.85 17.26 10.12
N THR A 229 -0.33 18.05 11.05
CA THR A 229 0.02 17.60 12.40
C THR A 229 -1.15 17.66 13.38
N ASN A 230 -2.30 18.21 12.98
CA ASN A 230 -3.47 18.38 13.85
C ASN A 230 -4.18 17.05 14.11
N ALA A 231 -5.01 17.01 15.16
CA ALA A 231 -5.91 15.89 15.38
C ALA A 231 -6.94 15.79 14.24
N ILE A 232 -7.41 14.57 13.97
CA ILE A 232 -8.52 14.34 13.04
C ILE A 232 -9.80 14.85 13.72
N PRO A 233 -10.59 15.73 13.08
CA PRO A 233 -11.82 16.24 13.67
C PRO A 233 -12.82 15.12 13.98
N SER A 234 -13.65 15.32 15.00
CA SER A 234 -14.78 14.44 15.28
C SER A 234 -15.83 14.53 14.17
N LEU A 235 -16.50 13.41 13.90
CA LEU A 235 -17.65 13.39 13.00
C LEU A 235 -18.94 13.85 13.72
N PRO A 236 -19.90 14.48 13.01
CA PRO A 236 -19.83 14.85 11.59
C PRO A 236 -18.92 16.07 11.34
N LEU A 237 -18.27 16.12 10.18
CA LEU A 237 -17.47 17.28 9.77
C LEU A 237 -18.38 18.47 9.44
N SER A 238 -17.89 19.70 9.66
CA SER A 238 -18.59 20.92 9.23
C SER A 238 -18.65 21.02 7.70
N SER A 239 -19.65 21.71 7.15
CA SER A 239 -19.76 21.90 5.69
C SER A 239 -18.51 22.53 5.08
N ALA A 240 -17.89 23.49 5.76
CA ALA A 240 -16.65 24.11 5.31
C ALA A 240 -15.48 23.10 5.23
N GLU A 241 -15.41 22.17 6.18
CA GLU A 241 -14.38 21.12 6.18
C GLU A 241 -14.68 20.05 5.11
N GLN A 242 -15.95 19.68 4.92
CA GLN A 242 -16.37 18.80 3.82
C GLN A 242 -16.01 19.40 2.47
N ASP A 243 -16.29 20.69 2.24
CA ASP A 243 -15.95 21.39 0.99
C ASP A 243 -14.43 21.46 0.76
N ARG A 244 -13.65 21.66 1.83
CA ARG A 244 -12.18 21.63 1.76
C ARG A 244 -11.67 20.25 1.36
N LEU A 245 -12.16 19.19 2.01
CA LEU A 245 -11.73 17.82 1.76
C LEU A 245 -12.20 17.30 0.40
N ARG A 246 -13.39 17.69 -0.07
CA ARG A 246 -13.93 17.34 -1.39
C ARG A 246 -12.94 17.68 -2.52
N LYS A 247 -12.37 18.89 -2.49
CA LYS A 247 -11.37 19.33 -3.49
C LYS A 247 -10.14 18.42 -3.51
N ILE A 248 -9.70 17.98 -2.34
CA ILE A 248 -8.56 17.07 -2.22
C ILE A 248 -8.97 15.69 -2.75
N PHE A 249 -10.11 15.15 -2.32
CA PHE A 249 -10.58 13.83 -2.72
C PHE A 249 -10.81 13.70 -4.22
N ASP A 250 -11.30 14.75 -4.88
CA ASP A 250 -11.44 14.82 -6.33
C ASP A 250 -10.13 14.57 -7.07
N SER A 251 -9.03 15.12 -6.56
CA SER A 251 -7.71 14.97 -7.19
C SER A 251 -6.96 13.70 -6.76
N ARG A 252 -7.38 13.03 -5.69
CA ARG A 252 -6.59 11.97 -5.04
C ARG A 252 -7.24 10.59 -5.11
N VAL A 253 -8.53 10.49 -4.80
CA VAL A 253 -9.18 9.20 -4.49
C VAL A 253 -10.46 8.93 -5.27
N ARG A 254 -10.96 9.89 -6.06
CA ARG A 254 -12.18 9.72 -6.87
C ARG A 254 -12.16 8.41 -7.67
N GLY A 255 -13.21 7.60 -7.52
CA GLY A 255 -13.39 6.31 -8.18
C GLY A 255 -12.45 5.20 -7.72
N LYS A 256 -11.55 5.45 -6.76
CA LYS A 256 -10.60 4.45 -6.26
C LYS A 256 -11.26 3.53 -5.24
N LYS A 257 -10.75 2.31 -5.16
CA LYS A 257 -11.24 1.28 -4.25
C LYS A 257 -10.18 0.89 -3.23
N LEU A 258 -10.59 0.56 -2.02
CA LEU A 258 -9.67 0.27 -0.93
C LEU A 258 -10.22 -0.87 -0.06
N LEU A 259 -9.41 -1.91 0.12
CA LEU A 259 -9.62 -2.93 1.14
C LEU A 259 -8.61 -2.72 2.26
N LEU A 260 -9.09 -2.63 3.50
CA LEU A 260 -8.31 -2.49 4.71
C LEU A 260 -8.45 -3.75 5.55
N CYS A 261 -7.33 -4.40 5.84
CA CYS A 261 -7.27 -5.58 6.68
C CYS A 261 -6.42 -5.31 7.92
N SER A 262 -7.05 -5.22 9.08
CA SER A 262 -6.39 -4.94 10.35
C SER A 262 -6.52 -6.10 11.33
N GLY A 263 -5.45 -6.44 12.05
CA GLY A 263 -5.53 -7.40 13.15
C GLY A 263 -6.17 -6.76 14.38
N GLY A 264 -7.25 -7.36 14.92
CA GLY A 264 -7.94 -6.86 16.11
C GLY A 264 -7.10 -6.94 17.40
N ALA A 265 -6.08 -7.81 17.41
CA ALA A 265 -5.11 -7.94 18.50
C ALA A 265 -3.72 -7.38 18.15
N ASP A 266 -3.58 -6.66 17.02
CA ASP A 266 -2.32 -6.08 16.60
C ASP A 266 -1.83 -5.01 17.60
N LYS A 267 -0.63 -5.21 18.15
CA LYS A 267 0.02 -4.27 19.07
C LYS A 267 1.14 -3.48 18.40
N LEU A 268 1.58 -3.87 17.20
CA LEU A 268 2.63 -3.19 16.46
C LEU A 268 2.05 -2.07 15.57
N VAL A 269 0.90 -2.32 14.97
CA VAL A 269 0.11 -1.33 14.22
C VAL A 269 -1.35 -1.44 14.69
N PRO A 270 -1.68 -0.87 15.87
CA PRO A 270 -3.03 -0.96 16.41
C PRO A 270 -4.07 -0.34 15.47
N TYR A 271 -5.22 -1.00 15.29
CA TYR A 271 -6.31 -0.49 14.47
C TYR A 271 -6.77 0.92 14.90
N SER A 272 -6.70 1.22 16.20
CA SER A 272 -7.03 2.54 16.76
C SER A 272 -6.22 3.70 16.18
N ASN A 273 -5.01 3.44 15.66
CA ASN A 273 -4.22 4.48 14.98
C ASN A 273 -4.79 4.85 13.60
N ALA A 274 -5.44 3.90 12.92
CA ALA A 274 -6.03 4.11 11.61
C ALA A 274 -7.52 4.50 11.69
N GLU A 275 -8.23 4.03 12.71
CA GLU A 275 -9.68 4.12 12.83
C GLU A 275 -10.25 5.54 12.65
N PRO A 276 -9.71 6.62 13.26
CA PRO A 276 -10.29 7.96 13.11
C PRO A 276 -10.25 8.43 11.65
N PHE A 277 -9.17 8.13 10.92
CA PHE A 277 -9.05 8.46 9.49
C PHE A 277 -10.03 7.63 8.64
N ILE A 278 -10.14 6.33 8.93
CA ILE A 278 -11.04 5.42 8.23
C ILE A 278 -12.49 5.85 8.43
N ARG A 279 -12.87 6.30 9.64
CA ARG A 279 -14.21 6.82 9.92
C ARG A 279 -14.53 8.03 9.05
N VAL A 280 -13.62 9.00 8.91
CA VAL A 280 -13.79 10.14 8.00
C VAL A 280 -13.94 9.68 6.55
N LEU A 281 -13.11 8.74 6.10
CA LEU A 281 -13.16 8.26 4.72
C LEU A 281 -14.47 7.52 4.41
N LYS A 282 -14.97 6.71 5.36
CA LYS A 282 -16.27 6.02 5.23
C LYS A 282 -17.44 7.01 5.25
N ASP A 283 -17.44 7.97 6.17
CA ASP A 283 -18.44 9.04 6.25
C ASP A 283 -18.52 9.82 4.93
N ALA A 284 -17.38 10.15 4.33
CA ALA A 284 -17.32 10.77 3.02
C ALA A 284 -17.90 9.85 1.93
N ALA A 285 -17.42 8.61 1.83
CA ALA A 285 -17.80 7.67 0.77
C ALA A 285 -19.30 7.31 0.80
N SER A 286 -19.92 7.22 1.98
CA SER A 286 -21.35 6.95 2.12
C SER A 286 -22.24 8.19 2.25
N GLY A 287 -21.64 9.39 2.32
CA GLY A 287 -22.33 10.62 2.67
C GLY A 287 -21.96 11.77 1.75
N TRP A 288 -21.26 12.77 2.28
CA TRP A 288 -21.02 14.05 1.62
C TRP A 288 -20.12 13.97 0.38
N TYR A 289 -19.52 12.82 0.07
CA TYR A 289 -18.70 12.56 -1.12
C TYR A 289 -19.12 11.28 -1.87
N ALA A 290 -20.38 10.86 -1.76
CA ALA A 290 -20.87 9.64 -2.42
C ALA A 290 -20.73 9.68 -3.95
N ASP A 291 -20.88 10.86 -4.57
CA ASP A 291 -20.63 11.08 -6.01
C ASP A 291 -19.16 10.88 -6.41
N GLY A 292 -18.27 10.81 -5.43
CA GLY A 292 -16.86 10.47 -5.60
C GLY A 292 -16.63 9.03 -6.07
N GLY A 293 -17.59 8.13 -5.84
CA GLY A 293 -17.47 6.71 -6.22
C GLY A 293 -16.31 5.99 -5.53
N VAL A 294 -15.88 6.46 -4.35
CA VAL A 294 -14.82 5.84 -3.56
C VAL A 294 -15.39 4.63 -2.83
N GLU A 295 -14.73 3.49 -2.93
CA GLU A 295 -15.11 2.28 -2.20
C GLU A 295 -14.14 2.03 -1.05
N VAL A 296 -14.65 1.81 0.16
CA VAL A 296 -13.85 1.49 1.35
C VAL A 296 -14.44 0.28 2.05
N ASP A 297 -13.80 -0.87 1.86
CA ASP A 297 -14.04 -2.08 2.64
C ASP A 297 -13.05 -2.13 3.80
N ASN A 298 -13.55 -2.14 5.04
CA ASN A 298 -12.74 -2.10 6.25
C ASN A 298 -13.05 -3.29 7.15
N ARG A 299 -12.07 -4.18 7.30
CA ARG A 299 -12.18 -5.44 8.02
C ARG A 299 -11.18 -5.50 9.17
N VAL A 300 -11.70 -5.82 10.34
CA VAL A 300 -10.91 -6.06 11.56
C VAL A 300 -11.06 -7.53 11.93
N TYR A 301 -9.95 -8.25 11.96
CA TYR A 301 -9.92 -9.70 12.17
C TYR A 301 -9.67 -9.98 13.65
N GLU A 302 -10.69 -10.47 14.35
CA GLU A 302 -10.65 -10.67 15.80
C GLU A 302 -9.54 -11.65 16.22
N GLY A 303 -8.83 -11.35 17.31
CA GLY A 303 -7.73 -12.18 17.83
C GLY A 303 -6.45 -12.21 16.96
N VAL A 304 -6.48 -11.61 15.77
CA VAL A 304 -5.33 -11.57 14.86
C VAL A 304 -4.36 -10.44 15.27
N GLY A 305 -3.09 -10.81 15.48
CA GLY A 305 -2.00 -9.86 15.73
C GLY A 305 -1.41 -9.23 14.46
N HIS A 306 -0.14 -8.82 14.51
CA HIS A 306 0.57 -8.23 13.37
C HIS A 306 1.03 -9.27 12.34
N LYS A 307 0.11 -9.78 11.52
CA LYS A 307 0.39 -10.80 10.49
C LYS A 307 -0.52 -10.63 9.28
N PHE A 308 -0.13 -11.23 8.16
CA PHE A 308 -0.99 -11.46 7.01
C PHE A 308 -1.51 -12.91 7.10
N ASP A 309 -2.71 -13.10 7.62
CA ASP A 309 -3.24 -14.44 7.89
C ASP A 309 -4.15 -14.98 6.78
N ALA A 310 -4.61 -16.22 6.94
CA ALA A 310 -5.35 -16.95 5.91
C ALA A 310 -6.62 -16.21 5.45
N ASP A 311 -7.39 -15.66 6.40
CA ASP A 311 -8.63 -14.95 6.10
C ASP A 311 -8.33 -13.64 5.37
N MET A 312 -7.34 -12.88 5.84
CA MET A 312 -6.87 -11.68 5.12
C MET A 312 -6.41 -11.99 3.70
N VAL A 313 -5.71 -13.11 3.48
CA VAL A 313 -5.24 -13.53 2.13
C VAL A 313 -6.43 -13.87 1.24
N ASN A 314 -7.40 -14.64 1.76
CA ASN A 314 -8.60 -15.00 1.00
C ASN A 314 -9.40 -13.75 0.58
N ASP A 315 -9.59 -12.83 1.52
CA ASP A 315 -10.30 -11.56 1.27
C ASP A 315 -9.56 -10.65 0.29
N ALA A 316 -8.23 -10.55 0.44
CA ALA A 316 -7.38 -9.80 -0.48
C ALA A 316 -7.47 -10.35 -1.91
N VAL A 317 -7.38 -11.67 -2.08
CA VAL A 317 -7.51 -12.31 -3.39
C VAL A 317 -8.92 -12.07 -3.94
N ALA A 318 -9.98 -12.29 -3.16
CA ALA A 318 -11.35 -12.08 -3.62
C ALA A 318 -11.58 -10.64 -4.09
N PHE A 319 -11.11 -9.65 -3.33
CA PHE A 319 -11.17 -8.25 -3.69
C PHE A 319 -10.39 -7.94 -4.97
N LEU A 320 -9.12 -8.37 -5.05
CA LEU A 320 -8.26 -8.14 -6.21
C LEU A 320 -8.88 -8.69 -7.50
N MET A 321 -9.46 -9.90 -7.43
CA MET A 321 -10.08 -10.54 -8.59
C MET A 321 -11.31 -9.79 -9.08
N ARG A 322 -12.12 -9.25 -8.16
CA ARG A 322 -13.26 -8.41 -8.52
C ARG A 322 -12.79 -7.12 -9.19
N VAL A 323 -11.85 -6.38 -8.58
CA VAL A 323 -11.43 -5.08 -9.13
C VAL A 323 -10.68 -5.23 -10.46
N VAL A 324 -9.91 -6.31 -10.64
CA VAL A 324 -9.25 -6.61 -11.93
C VAL A 324 -10.29 -6.94 -13.01
N ALA A 325 -11.36 -7.66 -12.67
CA ALA A 325 -12.46 -7.94 -13.60
C ALA A 325 -13.25 -6.68 -14.00
N GLU A 326 -13.41 -5.72 -13.08
CA GLU A 326 -14.05 -4.43 -13.37
C GLU A 326 -13.20 -3.54 -14.30
N GLY A 327 -11.88 -3.75 -14.34
CA GLY A 327 -10.95 -2.98 -15.17
C GLY A 327 -10.53 -1.63 -14.56
N PRO A 328 -9.75 -0.82 -15.31
CA PRO A 328 -9.28 0.48 -14.83
C PRO A 328 -10.43 1.45 -14.58
N ARG A 329 -10.22 2.39 -13.67
CA ARG A 329 -11.21 3.44 -13.38
C ARG A 329 -11.43 4.29 -14.64
N ARG A 330 -12.69 4.68 -14.89
CA ARG A 330 -12.98 5.71 -15.90
C ARG A 330 -12.37 7.03 -15.45
N LYS A 331 -11.35 7.51 -16.16
CA LYS A 331 -10.82 8.87 -15.98
C LYS A 331 -11.89 9.84 -16.46
N ARG A 332 -12.07 10.97 -15.76
CA ARG A 332 -12.94 12.05 -16.29
C ARG A 332 -12.37 12.47 -17.64
N ASP A 333 -13.21 12.48 -18.67
CA ASP A 333 -12.81 13.02 -19.97
C ASP A 333 -12.29 14.44 -19.76
N ALA A 334 -11.08 14.71 -20.23
CA ALA A 334 -10.47 16.04 -20.16
C ALA A 334 -11.28 17.12 -20.92
N GLY A 335 -12.33 16.73 -21.64
CA GLY A 335 -13.23 17.60 -22.41
C GLY A 335 -14.30 18.32 -21.59
N GLU A 336 -14.73 17.82 -20.43
CA GLU A 336 -15.83 18.46 -19.68
C GLU A 336 -15.40 19.71 -18.92
N SER A 337 -14.09 19.90 -18.69
CA SER A 337 -13.55 21.09 -18.04
C SER A 337 -13.38 22.29 -18.99
N ARG A 338 -13.53 22.10 -20.31
CA ARG A 338 -13.46 23.19 -21.31
C ARG A 338 -14.83 23.73 -21.75
N ALA A 339 -15.93 23.11 -21.33
CA ALA A 339 -17.29 23.56 -21.69
C ALA A 339 -17.91 24.55 -20.69
N LYS A 340 -17.16 25.01 -19.69
CA LYS A 340 -17.61 26.00 -18.69
C LYS A 340 -16.56 27.07 -18.39
N MET A 341 -15.97 27.64 -19.43
CA MET A 341 -15.40 28.99 -19.42
C MET A 341 -16.00 29.79 -20.56
#